data_AF-A0A7H4N1R4-F1
#
_entry.id   AF-A0A7H4N1R4-F1
#
_cell.length_a   1.000
_cell.length_b   1.000
_cell.length_c   1.000
_cell.angle_alpha   90.00
_cell.angle_beta   90.00
_cell.angle_gamma   90.00
#
_symmetry.space_group_name_H-M   'P 1'
#
loop_
_entity.id
_entity.type
_entity.pdbx_description
1 polymer ?
#
loop_
_entity_poly.entity_id
_entity_poly.type
_entity_poly.pdbx_seq_one_letter_code
_entity_poly.pdbx_strand_id
1 'polypeptide(L)'
;MRRLLENGANTSFVNRIADSTLPLDELVADPVAAVEKLAQQEGQVGLPHPKIPLPRDLYGKDRSNSAGLDLANEHRLASLSSSLLNSALHKWQALPMLEHPVAEGEMQPVVNPAEPKDIVGYVREASGGRSSAGADQRG
;
A
#
# COMPACT_ATOMS: atom_id res chain seq x y z
N MET A 1 11.98 4.16 -25.76
CA MET A 1 11.74 5.31 -24.86
C MET A 1 12.67 5.35 -23.64
N ARG A 2 12.93 4.24 -22.91
CA ARG A 2 13.82 4.25 -21.72
C ARG A 2 15.21 4.89 -21.95
N ARG A 3 15.91 4.47 -23.02
CA ARG A 3 17.22 5.04 -23.43
C ARG A 3 17.21 6.55 -23.70
N LEU A 4 16.07 7.11 -24.12
CA LEU A 4 15.96 8.55 -24.33
C LEU A 4 15.82 9.29 -23.00
N LEU A 5 15.11 8.72 -22.02
CA LEU A 5 15.00 9.30 -20.68
C LEU A 5 16.33 9.23 -19.91
N GLU A 6 17.11 8.16 -20.12
CA GLU A 6 18.44 8.01 -19.53
C GLU A 6 19.41 9.15 -19.97
N ASN A 7 19.38 9.51 -21.26
CA ASN A 7 20.29 10.52 -21.82
C ASN A 7 19.69 11.93 -21.92
N GLY A 8 18.36 12.07 -21.83
CA GLY A 8 17.64 13.33 -22.02
C GLY A 8 17.01 13.90 -20.74
N ALA A 9 17.17 13.26 -19.58
CA ALA A 9 16.76 13.86 -18.32
C ALA A 9 17.62 15.10 -18.02
N ASN A 10 17.05 16.15 -17.41
CA ASN A 10 17.77 17.38 -17.06
C ASN A 10 19.00 17.12 -16.15
N THR A 11 18.95 16.06 -15.36
CA THR A 11 20.05 15.63 -14.49
C THR A 11 21.03 14.67 -15.17
N SER A 12 20.79 14.27 -16.43
CA SER A 12 21.67 13.40 -17.19
C SER A 12 22.93 14.13 -17.64
N PHE A 13 24.09 13.50 -17.48
CA PHE A 13 25.37 14.06 -17.93
C PHE A 13 25.38 14.35 -19.44
N VAL A 14 24.80 13.45 -20.25
CA VAL A 14 24.73 13.60 -21.71
C VAL A 14 23.85 14.79 -22.12
N ASN A 15 22.78 15.07 -21.37
CA ASN A 15 21.96 16.26 -21.60
C ASN A 15 22.70 17.54 -21.17
N ARG A 16 23.38 17.50 -20.01
CA ARG A 16 24.10 18.65 -19.46
C ARG A 16 25.33 19.05 -20.29
N ILE A 17 26.01 18.11 -20.95
CA ILE A 17 27.16 18.43 -21.83
C ILE A 17 26.73 19.05 -23.17
N ALA A 18 25.51 18.75 -23.63
CA ALA A 18 24.95 19.36 -24.82
C ALA A 18 24.41 20.78 -24.56
N ASP A 19 24.22 21.16 -23.30
CA ASP A 19 23.74 22.47 -22.89
C ASP A 19 24.89 23.47 -22.77
N SER A 20 25.03 24.34 -23.77
CA SER A 20 26.04 25.41 -23.81
C SER A 20 25.85 26.52 -22.78
N THR A 21 24.73 26.53 -22.05
CA THR A 21 24.47 27.52 -20.99
C THR A 21 25.08 27.12 -19.64
N LEU A 22 25.55 25.88 -19.50
CA LEU A 22 26.03 25.31 -18.24
C LEU A 22 27.57 25.38 -18.15
N PRO A 23 28.15 25.95 -17.09
CA PRO A 23 29.61 26.05 -16.97
C PRO A 23 30.26 24.67 -16.79
N LEU A 24 31.43 24.48 -17.41
CA LEU A 24 32.14 23.20 -17.39
C LEU A 24 32.50 22.74 -15.97
N ASP A 25 32.81 23.68 -15.08
CA ASP A 25 33.14 23.40 -13.68
C ASP A 25 31.98 22.72 -12.92
N GLU A 26 30.72 22.96 -13.31
CA GLU A 26 29.55 22.29 -12.72
C GLU A 26 29.36 20.86 -13.23
N LEU A 27 29.91 20.52 -14.39
CA LEU A 27 29.87 19.17 -14.97
C LEU A 27 30.92 18.24 -14.33
N VAL A 28 32.07 18.81 -13.92
CA VAL A 28 33.19 18.08 -13.30
C VAL A 28 33.22 18.21 -11.77
N ALA A 29 32.20 18.81 -11.18
CA ALA A 29 32.08 18.96 -9.74
C ALA A 29 32.07 17.60 -9.03
N ASP A 30 32.75 17.52 -7.88
CA ASP A 30 32.79 16.30 -7.07
C ASP A 30 31.41 15.99 -6.46
N PRO A 31 30.79 14.83 -6.79
CA PRO A 31 29.49 14.46 -6.26
C PRO A 31 29.50 14.30 -4.73
N VAL A 32 30.62 13.94 -4.11
CA VAL A 32 30.73 13.82 -2.64
C VAL A 32 30.62 15.20 -2.00
N ALA A 33 31.42 16.16 -2.47
CA ALA A 33 31.35 17.54 -2.00
C ALA A 33 29.97 18.17 -2.24
N ALA A 34 29.30 17.83 -3.35
CA ALA A 34 27.94 18.28 -3.62
C ALA A 34 26.92 17.74 -2.61
N VAL A 35 27.00 16.44 -2.25
CA VAL A 35 26.14 15.81 -1.25
C VAL A 35 26.42 16.38 0.15
N GLU A 36 27.68 16.62 0.51
CA GLU A 36 28.05 17.24 1.79
C GLU A 36 27.51 18.67 1.91
N LYS A 37 27.60 19.46 0.84
CA LYS A 37 27.05 20.83 0.80
C LYS A 37 25.53 20.81 0.92
N LEU A 38 24.85 19.90 0.22
CA LEU A 38 23.40 19.71 0.36
C LEU A 38 23.03 19.30 1.78
N ALA A 39 23.79 18.39 2.41
CA ALA A 39 23.56 17.99 3.78
C ALA A 39 23.73 19.12 4.79
N GLN A 40 24.70 20.02 4.57
CA GLN A 40 24.86 21.22 5.39
C GLN A 40 23.69 22.19 5.24
N GLN A 41 23.11 22.29 4.04
CA GLN A 41 21.97 23.17 3.76
C GLN A 41 20.65 22.60 4.28
N GLU A 42 20.45 21.30 4.13
CA GLU A 42 19.20 20.60 4.47
C GLU A 42 19.21 20.04 5.90
N GLY A 43 20.36 20.10 6.59
CA GLY A 43 20.54 19.71 7.98
C GLY A 43 20.81 18.21 8.20
N GLN A 44 20.74 17.38 7.15
CA GLN A 44 21.05 15.96 7.21
C GLN A 44 21.46 15.41 5.83
N VAL A 45 22.38 14.44 5.81
CA VAL A 45 22.76 13.72 4.59
C VAL A 45 21.64 12.76 4.18
N GLY A 46 21.26 12.78 2.90
CA GLY A 46 20.39 11.75 2.30
C GLY A 46 18.89 11.98 2.53
N LEU A 47 18.46 13.23 2.72
CA LEU A 47 17.05 13.55 2.80
C LEU A 47 16.32 13.23 1.47
N PRO A 48 15.08 12.72 1.53
CA PRO A 48 14.30 12.48 0.33
C PRO A 48 13.97 13.81 -0.35
N HIS A 49 13.95 13.79 -1.68
CA HIS A 49 13.70 15.00 -2.46
C HIS A 49 12.34 15.62 -2.11
N PRO A 50 12.26 16.92 -1.76
CA PRO A 50 11.06 17.53 -1.18
C PRO A 50 9.85 17.54 -2.12
N LYS A 51 10.08 17.43 -3.44
CA LYS A 51 9.02 17.32 -4.46
C LYS A 51 8.54 15.90 -4.72
N ILE A 52 9.14 14.89 -4.09
CA ILE A 52 8.76 13.48 -4.25
C ILE A 52 8.18 13.00 -2.91
N PRO A 53 6.85 13.02 -2.74
CA PRO A 53 6.25 12.55 -1.51
C PRO A 53 6.48 11.05 -1.33
N LEU A 54 6.63 10.62 -0.07
CA LEU A 54 6.67 9.18 0.25
C LEU A 54 5.32 8.54 -0.12
N PRO A 55 5.27 7.23 -0.45
CA PRO A 55 4.03 6.56 -0.83
C PRO A 55 2.89 6.73 0.19
N ARG A 56 3.22 6.81 1.49
CA ARG A 56 2.26 7.02 2.58
C ARG A 56 1.64 8.42 2.58
N ASP A 57 2.40 9.41 2.11
CA ASP A 57 2.05 10.84 2.16
C ASP A 57 1.54 11.35 0.80
N LEU A 58 1.20 10.43 -0.12
CA LEU A 58 0.76 10.74 -1.47
C LEU A 58 -0.43 11.72 -1.52
N TYR A 59 -1.31 11.69 -0.51
CA TYR A 59 -2.48 12.56 -0.41
C TYR A 59 -2.32 13.70 0.59
N GLY A 60 -1.07 14.00 1.00
CA GLY A 60 -0.76 15.10 1.89
C GLY A 60 -1.51 15.02 3.22
N LYS A 61 -2.19 16.11 3.58
CA LYS A 61 -2.89 16.25 4.88
C LYS A 61 -4.30 15.65 4.90
N ASP A 62 -4.87 15.33 3.74
CA ASP A 62 -6.28 14.89 3.66
C ASP A 62 -6.44 13.48 4.21
N ARG A 63 -5.52 12.58 3.85
CA ARG A 63 -5.48 11.20 4.38
C ARG A 63 -4.12 10.56 4.18
N SER A 64 -3.78 9.62 5.05
CA SER A 64 -2.69 8.69 4.79
C SER A 64 -3.08 7.73 3.65
N ASN A 65 -2.14 7.44 2.75
CA ASN A 65 -2.31 6.34 1.81
C ASN A 65 -2.26 5.00 2.57
N SER A 66 -2.96 3.99 2.06
CA SER A 66 -2.91 2.61 2.58
C SER A 66 -1.55 1.98 2.28
N ALA A 67 -1.04 1.19 3.22
CA ALA A 67 0.21 0.43 3.00
C ALA A 67 -0.09 -0.92 2.31
N GLY A 68 0.65 -1.21 1.24
CA GLY A 68 0.66 -2.53 0.61
C GLY A 68 1.63 -3.50 1.30
N LEU A 69 1.77 -4.69 0.71
CA LEU A 69 2.77 -5.69 1.08
C LEU A 69 3.79 -5.84 -0.05
N ASP A 70 5.07 -5.78 0.31
CA ASP A 70 6.16 -6.12 -0.61
C ASP A 70 6.34 -7.64 -0.63
N LEU A 71 5.89 -8.27 -1.72
CA LEU A 71 5.97 -9.71 -1.92
C LEU A 71 7.35 -10.19 -2.40
N ALA A 72 8.25 -9.28 -2.78
CA ALA A 72 9.64 -9.61 -3.10
C ALA A 72 10.53 -9.64 -1.84
N ASN A 73 9.99 -9.23 -0.69
CA ASN A 73 10.69 -9.27 0.58
C ASN A 73 10.44 -10.61 1.29
N GLU A 74 11.48 -11.45 1.37
CA GLU A 74 11.41 -12.79 1.96
C GLU A 74 10.93 -12.80 3.42
N HIS A 75 11.31 -11.80 4.22
CA HIS A 75 10.85 -11.70 5.61
C HIS A 75 9.35 -11.42 5.68
N ARG A 76 8.84 -10.55 4.80
CA ARG A 76 7.40 -10.27 4.70
C ARG A 76 6.63 -11.47 4.19
N LEU A 77 7.19 -12.19 3.22
CA LEU A 77 6.58 -13.40 2.66
C LEU A 77 6.48 -14.51 3.72
N ALA A 78 7.55 -14.74 4.49
CA ALA A 78 7.54 -15.71 5.58
C ALA A 78 6.47 -15.39 6.63
N SER A 79 6.40 -14.13 7.08
CA SER A 79 5.38 -13.67 8.03
C SER A 79 3.95 -13.80 7.47
N LEU A 80 3.77 -13.46 6.20
CA LEU A 80 2.48 -13.60 5.51
C LEU A 80 2.06 -15.07 5.41
N SER A 81 2.98 -15.97 5.04
CA SER A 81 2.73 -17.41 4.94
C SER A 81 2.24 -17.99 6.28
N SER A 82 2.92 -17.68 7.39
CA SER A 82 2.49 -18.11 8.72
C SER A 82 1.11 -17.54 9.09
N SER A 83 0.83 -16.28 8.74
CA SER A 83 -0.46 -15.65 9.02
C SER A 83 -1.59 -16.29 8.21
N LEU A 84 -1.35 -16.60 6.94
CA LEU A 84 -2.31 -17.28 6.07
C LEU A 84 -2.61 -18.69 6.57
N LEU A 85 -1.59 -19.47 6.96
CA LEU A 85 -1.78 -20.81 7.51
C LEU A 85 -2.64 -20.78 8.78
N ASN A 86 -2.34 -19.85 9.70
CA ASN A 86 -3.14 -19.68 10.92
C ASN A 86 -4.58 -19.27 10.60
N SER A 87 -4.78 -18.40 9.60
CA SER A 87 -6.12 -17.96 9.19
C SER A 87 -6.96 -19.09 8.57
N ALA A 88 -6.32 -20.03 7.87
CA ALA A 88 -6.99 -21.18 7.26
C ALA A 88 -7.43 -22.21 8.31
N LEU A 89 -6.73 -22.29 9.45
CA LEU A 89 -7.13 -23.11 10.59
C LEU A 89 -8.33 -22.52 11.35
N HIS A 90 -8.58 -21.22 11.20
CA HIS A 90 -9.71 -20.57 11.86
C HIS A 90 -11.02 -20.86 11.12
N LYS A 91 -12.02 -21.38 11.83
CA LYS A 91 -13.38 -21.55 11.29
C LYS A 91 -14.14 -20.24 11.43
N TRP A 92 -14.18 -19.48 10.34
CA TRP A 92 -14.86 -18.21 10.28
C TRP A 92 -16.37 -18.38 10.46
N GLN A 93 -16.98 -17.48 11.22
CA GLN A 93 -18.44 -17.41 11.38
C GLN A 93 -18.90 -16.01 11.04
N ALA A 94 -19.84 -15.90 10.11
CA ALA A 94 -20.52 -14.65 9.78
C ALA A 94 -21.96 -14.72 10.29
N LEU A 95 -22.30 -13.81 11.19
CA LEU A 95 -23.64 -13.68 11.77
C LEU A 95 -24.22 -12.31 11.40
N PRO A 96 -25.55 -12.17 11.31
CA PRO A 96 -26.18 -10.87 11.15
C PRO A 96 -25.79 -9.94 12.31
N MET A 97 -25.39 -8.71 12.01
CA MET A 97 -25.08 -7.71 13.03
C MET A 97 -26.31 -6.82 13.23
N LEU A 98 -27.22 -7.25 14.11
CA LEU A 98 -28.45 -6.53 14.47
C LEU A 98 -28.30 -5.87 15.85
N GLU A 99 -29.08 -4.82 16.10
CA GLU A 99 -29.11 -4.12 17.41
C GLU A 99 -29.59 -5.05 18.54
N HIS A 100 -30.39 -6.07 18.21
CA HIS A 100 -30.89 -7.07 19.15
C HIS A 100 -30.25 -8.45 18.91
N PRO A 101 -30.26 -9.35 19.91
CA PRO A 101 -29.74 -10.70 19.77
C PRO A 101 -30.33 -11.41 18.54
N VAL A 102 -29.46 -12.07 17.78
CA VAL A 102 -29.87 -12.85 16.61
C VAL A 102 -30.38 -14.20 17.10
N ALA A 103 -31.58 -14.56 16.66
CA ALA A 103 -32.14 -15.87 16.94
C ALA A 103 -31.23 -16.99 16.37
N GLU A 104 -31.23 -18.14 17.04
CA GLU A 104 -30.61 -19.34 16.46
C GLU A 104 -31.29 -19.69 15.14
N GLY A 105 -30.48 -20.06 14.15
CA GLY A 105 -30.92 -20.27 12.79
C GLY A 105 -29.93 -21.11 12.02
N GLU A 106 -30.34 -21.56 10.83
CA GLU A 106 -29.54 -22.42 9.97
C GLU A 106 -28.24 -21.73 9.56
N MET A 107 -27.13 -22.46 9.65
CA MET A 107 -25.81 -22.03 9.20
C MET A 107 -25.52 -22.69 7.86
N GLN A 108 -25.18 -21.90 6.85
CA GLN A 108 -24.78 -22.40 5.53
C GLN A 108 -23.26 -22.42 5.41
N PRO A 109 -22.65 -23.47 4.83
CA PRO A 109 -21.21 -23.53 4.66
C PRO A 109 -20.74 -22.55 3.57
N VAL A 110 -19.66 -21.82 3.86
CA VAL A 110 -18.93 -21.00 2.89
C VAL A 110 -17.72 -21.80 2.40
N VAL A 111 -17.72 -22.11 1.11
CA VAL A 111 -16.75 -23.02 0.48
C VAL A 111 -15.69 -22.22 -0.28
N ASN A 112 -14.44 -22.69 -0.23
CA ASN A 112 -13.36 -22.15 -1.04
C ASN A 112 -13.62 -22.43 -2.54
N PRO A 113 -13.67 -21.40 -3.41
CA PRO A 113 -13.97 -21.59 -4.83
C PRO A 113 -12.89 -22.37 -5.58
N ALA A 114 -11.64 -22.41 -5.07
CA ALA A 114 -10.54 -23.14 -5.69
C ALA A 114 -10.51 -24.63 -5.27
N GLU A 115 -11.06 -24.97 -4.10
CA GLU A 115 -11.11 -26.33 -3.58
C GLU A 115 -12.48 -26.60 -2.93
N PRO A 116 -13.43 -27.23 -3.65
CA PRO A 116 -14.81 -27.40 -3.16
C PRO A 116 -14.97 -28.25 -1.88
N LYS A 117 -13.91 -28.95 -1.46
CA LYS A 117 -13.88 -29.72 -0.20
C LYS A 117 -13.43 -28.89 1.00
N ASP A 118 -12.87 -27.71 0.75
CA ASP A 118 -12.38 -26.80 1.78
C ASP A 118 -13.49 -25.84 2.22
N ILE A 119 -13.99 -26.05 3.44
CA ILE A 119 -14.99 -25.18 4.08
C ILE A 119 -14.25 -24.13 4.91
N VAL A 120 -14.25 -22.90 4.41
CA VAL A 120 -13.64 -21.71 5.03
C VAL A 120 -14.36 -21.33 6.32
N GLY A 121 -15.68 -21.48 6.34
CA GLY A 121 -16.49 -21.08 7.49
C GLY A 121 -17.97 -21.32 7.26
N TYR A 122 -18.78 -20.68 8.09
CA TYR A 122 -20.24 -20.76 8.02
C TYR A 122 -20.85 -19.36 8.11
N VAL A 123 -21.90 -19.14 7.33
CA VAL A 123 -22.69 -17.91 7.33
C VAL A 123 -24.11 -18.18 7.77
N ARG A 124 -24.66 -17.28 8.59
CA ARG A 124 -26.10 -17.17 8.81
C ARG A 124 -26.59 -15.94 8.07
N GLU A 125 -27.43 -16.15 7.07
CA GLU A 125 -28.07 -15.04 6.39
C GLU A 125 -29.13 -14.39 7.30
N ALA A 126 -29.36 -13.10 7.11
CA ALA A 126 -30.49 -12.44 7.76
C ALA A 126 -31.79 -12.97 7.14
N SER A 127 -32.70 -13.51 7.96
CA SER A 127 -34.01 -13.94 7.47
C SER A 127 -34.83 -12.71 7.05
N GLY A 128 -35.62 -12.82 5.98
CA GLY A 128 -36.37 -11.70 5.37
C GLY A 128 -37.40 -11.00 6.26
N GLY A 129 -37.54 -11.40 7.53
CA GLY A 129 -38.27 -10.64 8.54
C GLY A 129 -37.39 -9.51 9.11
N ARG A 130 -37.43 -8.35 8.45
CA ARG A 130 -36.72 -7.08 8.78
C ARG A 130 -35.30 -6.93 8.23
N SER A 131 -35.21 -6.71 6.91
CA SER A 131 -34.15 -5.86 6.34
C SER A 131 -34.48 -4.35 6.47
N SER A 132 -35.60 -3.98 7.11
CA SER A 132 -36.06 -2.59 7.26
C SER A 132 -35.65 -1.91 8.57
N ALA A 133 -35.04 -2.62 9.53
CA ALA A 133 -34.69 -2.02 10.83
C ALA A 133 -33.39 -1.19 10.82
N GLY A 134 -32.59 -1.25 9.74
CA GLY A 134 -31.34 -0.48 9.63
C GLY A 134 -31.46 0.86 8.89
N ALA A 135 -32.64 1.19 8.35
CA ALA A 135 -32.81 2.35 7.46
C ALA A 135 -33.41 3.60 8.14
N ASP A 136 -33.90 3.53 9.39
CA ASP A 136 -34.82 4.55 9.91
C ASP A 136 -34.52 5.03 11.35
N GLN A 137 -33.25 5.30 11.66
CA GLN A 137 -32.86 6.08 12.85
C GLN A 137 -31.76 7.11 12.50
N ARG A 138 -32.15 8.15 11.76
CA ARG A 138 -31.52 9.48 11.83
C ARG A 138 -32.63 10.54 11.73
N GLY A 139 -33.20 10.87 12.88
CA GLY A 139 -33.95 12.11 13.14
C GLY A 139 -33.24 12.88 14.23
#